data_AF-A0A1X7T560-F1
#
_entry.id   AF-A0A1X7T560-F1
#
_cell.length_a   1.000
_cell.length_b   1.000
_cell.length_c   1.000
_cell.angle_alpha   90.00
_cell.angle_beta   90.00
_cell.angle_gamma   90.00
#
_symmetry.space_group_name_H-M   'P 1'
#
loop_
_entity.id
_entity.type
_entity.pdbx_description
1 polymer ?
#
loop_
_entity_poly.entity_id
_entity_poly.type
_entity_poly.pdbx_seq_one_letter_code
_entity_poly.pdbx_strand_id
1 'polypeptide(L)'
;MFEINYAVRGHHIYQRIWTPVIGEELICKRDLTNHHNRFAVAVIKDIDTVVGHAPRKVSSVFTLFLRHGGTIKCRVTGHRCYSKDLPQGGLDVPCVYVFDGKEKDLLKAEELIKQAMISISDSPIAEPLSRRRIGMKPDVHSESPSEKAVDCDLITSVLRGEKLSDKHMYLAQGILKNQFPDLKGLQSTLLQGRRQVVSIDPTDCCNCLQVINSRENHWILASSVGCGNKVNIYDSVFSQLDEETKQVVCKLFQIDPINIEMKTFQKQVGGTECGLFSITALTAIVFSQDPSKIAFSQEKMRDYLATCLRNEHCFPIYN
;
A
#
# COMPACT_ATOMS: atom_id res chain seq x y z
N MET A 1 2.69 -33.91 -18.18
CA MET A 1 3.49 -32.68 -18.31
C MET A 1 2.58 -31.57 -18.81
N PHE A 2 2.64 -30.40 -18.20
CA PHE A 2 1.84 -29.21 -18.53
C PHE A 2 2.76 -27.99 -18.55
N GLU A 3 2.61 -27.10 -19.54
CA GLU A 3 3.47 -25.92 -19.71
C GLU A 3 2.64 -24.64 -19.78
N ILE A 4 3.16 -23.55 -19.19
CA ILE A 4 2.61 -22.21 -19.35
C ILE A 4 3.69 -21.19 -19.68
N ASN A 5 3.40 -20.31 -20.64
CA ASN A 5 4.23 -19.15 -20.94
C ASN A 5 3.90 -18.03 -19.97
N TYR A 6 4.90 -17.53 -19.25
CA TYR A 6 4.72 -16.38 -18.39
C TYR A 6 6.05 -15.64 -18.16
N ALA A 7 6.33 -15.20 -16.93
CA ALA A 7 7.57 -14.52 -16.58
C ALA A 7 8.02 -14.82 -15.15
N VAL A 8 9.31 -14.65 -14.90
CA VAL A 8 9.90 -14.50 -13.56
C VAL A 8 9.85 -13.02 -13.17
N ARG A 9 9.41 -12.72 -11.94
CA ARG A 9 9.29 -11.35 -11.41
C ARG A 9 10.38 -11.06 -10.38
N GLY A 10 10.53 -9.77 -10.07
CA GLY A 10 11.47 -9.29 -9.05
C GLY A 10 12.89 -9.09 -9.55
N HIS A 11 13.13 -9.17 -10.86
CA HIS A 11 14.49 -9.07 -11.41
C HIS A 11 15.17 -7.72 -11.12
N HIS A 12 14.42 -6.65 -10.87
CA HIS A 12 14.98 -5.37 -10.40
C HIS A 12 15.74 -5.49 -9.05
N ILE A 13 15.40 -6.48 -8.23
CA ILE A 13 16.07 -6.83 -6.98
C ILE A 13 17.28 -7.74 -7.27
N TYR A 14 17.09 -8.76 -8.10
CA TYR A 14 18.07 -9.83 -8.31
C TYR A 14 19.06 -9.59 -9.45
N GLN A 15 18.93 -8.50 -10.20
CA GLN A 15 19.81 -8.17 -11.34
C GLN A 15 21.30 -8.09 -11.00
N ARG A 16 21.66 -7.92 -9.72
CA ARG A 16 23.06 -7.92 -9.25
C ARG A 16 23.64 -9.33 -9.11
N ILE A 17 22.80 -10.35 -8.95
CA ILE A 17 23.20 -11.73 -8.65
C ILE A 17 22.76 -12.73 -9.72
N TRP A 18 21.91 -12.31 -10.66
CA TRP A 18 21.45 -13.16 -11.76
C TRP A 18 21.37 -12.36 -13.05
N THR A 19 21.97 -12.91 -14.10
CA THR A 19 21.79 -12.48 -15.49
C THR A 19 21.12 -13.63 -16.22
N PRO A 20 19.89 -13.47 -16.77
CA PRO A 20 19.16 -14.58 -17.36
C PRO A 20 19.82 -15.07 -18.66
N VAL A 21 19.96 -16.38 -18.80
CA VAL A 21 20.45 -17.02 -20.03
C VAL A 21 19.29 -17.76 -20.70
N ILE A 22 19.04 -17.50 -21.98
CA ILE A 22 17.97 -18.18 -22.73
C ILE A 22 18.25 -19.69 -22.75
N GLY A 23 17.26 -20.49 -22.40
CA GLY A 23 17.37 -21.94 -22.24
C GLY A 23 17.80 -22.40 -20.85
N GLU A 24 18.18 -21.49 -19.93
CA GLU A 24 18.48 -21.83 -18.54
C GLU A 24 17.26 -22.46 -17.85
N GLU A 25 17.46 -23.64 -17.26
CA GLU A 25 16.45 -24.32 -16.44
C GLU A 25 16.69 -24.05 -14.96
N LEU A 26 15.67 -23.54 -14.28
CA LEU A 26 15.67 -23.20 -12.86
C LEU A 26 14.58 -23.98 -12.13
N ILE A 27 14.75 -24.19 -10.83
CA ILE A 27 13.78 -24.94 -10.01
C ILE A 27 12.87 -23.96 -9.28
N CYS A 28 11.59 -24.28 -9.19
CA CYS A 28 10.64 -23.52 -8.38
C CYS A 28 10.39 -24.22 -7.04
N LYS A 29 10.60 -23.52 -5.93
CA LYS A 29 10.26 -24.01 -4.58
C LYS A 29 9.33 -23.04 -3.87
N ARG A 30 8.53 -23.56 -2.94
CA ARG A 30 7.72 -22.72 -2.06
C ARG A 30 8.63 -21.88 -1.18
N ASP A 31 8.39 -20.58 -1.17
CA ASP A 31 9.08 -19.62 -0.33
C ASP A 31 8.16 -19.23 0.83
N LEU A 32 8.38 -19.89 1.97
CA LEU A 32 7.62 -19.65 3.20
C LEU A 32 8.10 -18.41 3.95
N THR A 33 9.25 -17.86 3.57
CA THR A 33 9.85 -16.67 4.18
C THR A 33 9.36 -15.38 3.54
N ASN A 34 8.63 -15.49 2.43
CA ASN A 34 8.07 -14.34 1.73
C ASN A 34 6.87 -13.74 2.49
N HIS A 35 7.14 -12.69 3.25
CA HIS A 35 6.12 -11.98 4.02
C HIS A 35 5.12 -11.19 3.13
N HIS A 36 5.42 -10.96 1.85
CA HIS A 36 4.55 -10.24 0.92
C HIS A 36 3.54 -11.14 0.21
N ASN A 37 3.83 -12.43 0.10
CA ASN A 37 2.96 -13.42 -0.52
C ASN A 37 3.10 -14.77 0.17
N ARG A 38 2.10 -15.14 0.97
CA ARG A 38 2.03 -16.44 1.67
C ARG A 38 2.13 -17.66 0.73
N PHE A 39 1.82 -17.47 -0.55
CA PHE A 39 1.92 -18.49 -1.58
C PHE A 39 3.10 -18.27 -2.53
N ALA A 40 4.11 -17.51 -2.11
CA ALA A 40 5.27 -17.23 -2.95
C ALA A 40 5.96 -18.52 -3.38
N VAL A 41 6.35 -18.54 -4.66
CA VAL A 41 7.16 -19.59 -5.24
C VAL A 41 8.41 -18.94 -5.78
N ALA A 42 9.53 -19.19 -5.12
CA ALA A 42 10.84 -18.71 -5.52
C ALA A 42 11.34 -19.51 -6.73
N VAL A 43 11.95 -18.81 -7.67
CA VAL A 43 12.76 -19.37 -8.74
C VAL A 43 14.20 -19.41 -8.25
N ILE A 44 14.73 -20.62 -8.14
CA ILE A 44 16.01 -20.90 -7.50
C ILE A 44 17.02 -21.32 -8.55
N LYS A 45 18.18 -20.68 -8.47
CA LYS A 45 19.39 -21.03 -9.21
C LYS A 45 20.37 -21.76 -8.30
N ASP A 46 21.08 -22.72 -8.89
CA ASP A 46 22.08 -23.56 -8.22
C ASP A 46 21.48 -24.26 -6.98
N ILE A 47 22.10 -24.11 -5.80
CA ILE A 47 21.73 -24.85 -4.60
C ILE A 47 20.53 -24.21 -3.88
N ASP A 48 20.57 -22.90 -3.61
CA ASP A 48 19.47 -22.16 -2.94
C ASP A 48 19.48 -20.65 -3.22
N THR A 49 20.05 -20.20 -4.34
CA THR A 49 20.05 -18.76 -4.69
C THR A 49 18.71 -18.38 -5.29
N VAL A 50 17.90 -17.60 -4.58
CA VAL A 50 16.66 -17.04 -5.12
C VAL A 50 16.99 -15.95 -6.14
N VAL A 51 16.56 -16.14 -7.38
CA VAL A 51 16.82 -15.21 -8.49
C VAL A 51 15.56 -14.51 -9.00
N GLY A 52 14.41 -14.84 -8.41
CA GLY A 52 13.13 -14.26 -8.73
C GLY A 52 11.99 -15.05 -8.13
N HIS A 53 10.77 -14.64 -8.45
CA HIS A 53 9.56 -15.31 -8.00
C HIS A 53 8.57 -15.49 -9.13
N ALA A 54 7.77 -16.55 -9.03
CA ALA A 54 6.60 -16.72 -9.88
C ALA A 54 5.60 -15.58 -9.65
N PRO A 55 4.85 -15.13 -10.67
CA PRO A 55 3.96 -13.99 -10.50
C PRO A 55 2.84 -14.32 -9.50
N ARG A 56 2.47 -13.32 -8.70
CA ARG A 56 1.52 -13.48 -7.59
C ARG A 56 0.21 -14.13 -8.01
N LYS A 57 -0.31 -13.78 -9.20
CA LYS A 57 -1.58 -14.29 -9.76
C LYS A 57 -1.68 -15.81 -9.83
N VAL A 58 -0.57 -16.51 -10.09
CA VAL A 58 -0.54 -17.97 -10.23
C VAL A 58 0.14 -18.68 -9.06
N SER A 59 0.74 -17.91 -8.15
CA SER A 59 1.57 -18.42 -7.05
C SER A 59 0.81 -19.32 -6.06
N SER A 60 -0.49 -19.08 -5.84
CA SER A 60 -1.37 -19.95 -5.03
C SER A 60 -1.54 -21.33 -5.65
N VAL A 61 -1.75 -21.39 -6.97
CA VAL A 61 -1.88 -22.66 -7.71
C VAL A 61 -0.56 -23.41 -7.72
N PHE A 62 0.56 -22.71 -7.95
CA PHE A 62 1.89 -23.31 -7.92
C PHE A 62 2.19 -23.89 -6.54
N THR A 63 1.91 -23.13 -5.48
CA THR A 63 2.08 -23.59 -4.10
C THR A 63 1.22 -24.82 -3.81
N LEU A 64 -0.04 -24.84 -4.25
CA LEU A 64 -0.91 -26.00 -4.08
C LEU A 64 -0.32 -27.22 -4.80
N PHE A 65 0.05 -27.08 -6.07
CA PHE A 65 0.63 -28.18 -6.86
C PHE A 65 1.91 -28.74 -6.22
N LEU A 66 2.82 -27.87 -5.76
CA LEU A 66 4.04 -28.26 -5.05
C LEU A 66 3.72 -28.98 -3.72
N ARG A 67 2.65 -28.59 -3.00
CA ARG A 67 2.21 -29.29 -1.78
C ARG A 67 1.71 -30.71 -2.04
N HIS A 68 1.18 -30.98 -3.22
CA HIS A 68 0.73 -32.32 -3.63
C HIS A 68 1.89 -33.22 -4.13
N GLY A 69 3.14 -32.73 -4.08
CA GLY A 69 4.33 -33.47 -4.48
C GLY A 69 4.68 -33.33 -5.96
N GLY A 70 4.01 -32.43 -6.68
CA GLY A 70 4.41 -32.06 -8.04
C GLY A 70 5.70 -31.23 -8.05
N THR A 71 6.35 -31.16 -9.20
CA THR A 71 7.55 -30.33 -9.43
C THR A 71 7.28 -29.28 -10.49
N ILE A 72 7.90 -28.11 -10.33
CA ILE A 72 7.79 -27.01 -11.28
C ILE A 72 9.20 -26.56 -11.64
N LYS A 73 9.52 -26.56 -12.93
CA LYS A 73 10.73 -25.94 -13.48
C LYS A 73 10.38 -24.65 -14.17
N CYS A 74 11.32 -23.72 -14.21
CA CYS A 74 11.23 -22.46 -14.94
C CYS A 74 12.34 -22.44 -16.00
N ARG A 75 11.96 -22.43 -17.28
CA ARG A 75 12.91 -22.35 -18.40
C ARG A 75 12.88 -20.95 -18.99
N VAL A 76 14.00 -20.25 -18.98
CA VAL A 76 14.11 -18.88 -19.50
C VAL A 76 13.96 -18.88 -21.02
N THR A 77 13.08 -18.03 -21.54
CA THR A 77 12.79 -17.92 -22.99
C THR A 77 13.15 -16.59 -23.60
N GLY A 78 13.51 -15.58 -22.80
CA GLY A 78 13.88 -14.27 -23.30
C GLY A 78 14.72 -13.46 -22.32
N HIS A 79 15.21 -12.33 -22.82
CA HIS A 79 15.92 -11.35 -22.00
C HIS A 79 14.96 -10.56 -21.10
N ARG A 80 15.54 -9.91 -20.09
CA ARG A 80 14.83 -8.98 -19.20
C ARG A 80 14.05 -7.95 -20.02
N CYS A 81 12.77 -7.79 -19.73
CA CYS A 81 11.88 -6.81 -20.34
C CYS A 81 11.06 -6.06 -19.28
N TYR A 82 10.37 -4.99 -19.68
CA TYR A 82 9.43 -4.30 -18.79
C TYR A 82 8.15 -5.11 -18.63
N SER A 83 7.63 -5.14 -17.41
CA SER A 83 6.35 -5.79 -17.10
C SER A 83 5.20 -5.12 -17.85
N LYS A 84 4.43 -5.89 -18.61
CA LYS A 84 3.30 -5.37 -19.41
C LYS A 84 2.00 -5.23 -18.64
N ASP A 85 1.83 -6.00 -17.56
CA ASP A 85 0.60 -6.12 -16.80
C ASP A 85 0.64 -5.43 -15.42
N LEU A 86 1.70 -4.66 -15.15
CA LEU A 86 1.88 -3.92 -13.89
C LEU A 86 1.88 -2.41 -14.17
N PRO A 87 0.84 -1.65 -13.73
CA PRO A 87 0.77 -0.20 -13.91
C PRO A 87 1.95 0.56 -13.29
N GLN A 88 2.52 0.03 -12.21
CA GLN A 88 3.70 0.57 -11.54
C GLN A 88 5.02 0.30 -12.28
N GLY A 89 4.97 -0.46 -13.37
CA GLY A 89 6.16 -0.98 -14.04
C GLY A 89 6.77 -2.17 -13.30
N GLY A 90 7.94 -2.60 -13.75
CA GLY A 90 8.63 -3.77 -13.22
C GLY A 90 9.57 -4.38 -14.26
N LEU A 91 10.39 -5.33 -13.83
CA LEU A 91 11.26 -6.11 -14.70
C LEU A 91 10.84 -7.57 -14.66
N ASP A 92 10.51 -8.07 -15.84
CA ASP A 92 10.14 -9.44 -16.13
C ASP A 92 11.29 -10.14 -16.84
N VAL A 93 11.42 -11.44 -16.60
CA VAL A 93 12.22 -12.33 -17.43
C VAL A 93 11.28 -13.36 -18.04
N PRO A 94 11.02 -13.32 -19.35
CA PRO A 94 10.14 -14.28 -20.02
C PRO A 94 10.59 -15.72 -19.78
N CYS A 95 9.66 -16.59 -19.42
CA CYS A 95 9.94 -17.99 -19.15
C CYS A 95 8.75 -18.89 -19.44
N VAL A 96 9.02 -20.20 -19.53
CA VAL A 96 8.03 -21.27 -19.50
C VAL A 96 8.10 -21.96 -18.15
N TYR A 97 6.97 -22.08 -17.46
CA TYR A 97 6.87 -22.95 -16.29
C TYR A 97 6.42 -24.34 -16.74
N VAL A 98 7.21 -25.36 -16.39
CA VAL A 98 6.98 -26.76 -16.75
C VAL A 98 6.57 -27.51 -15.49
N PHE A 99 5.36 -28.07 -15.50
CA PHE A 99 4.77 -28.83 -14.41
C PHE A 99 4.89 -30.32 -14.68
N ASP A 100 5.37 -31.05 -13.67
CA ASP A 100 5.45 -32.50 -13.70
C ASP A 100 4.92 -33.11 -12.39
N GLY A 101 4.16 -34.20 -12.49
CA GLY A 101 3.44 -34.78 -11.37
C GLY A 101 2.25 -35.62 -11.80
N LYS A 102 1.33 -35.90 -10.85
CA LYS A 102 0.16 -36.73 -11.09
C LYS A 102 -0.82 -36.06 -12.07
N GLU A 103 -1.40 -36.84 -12.97
CA GLU A 103 -2.31 -36.36 -14.01
C GLU A 103 -3.49 -35.54 -13.46
N LYS A 104 -4.13 -36.01 -12.39
CA LYS A 104 -5.23 -35.30 -11.72
C LYS A 104 -4.82 -33.90 -11.22
N ASP A 105 -3.60 -33.78 -10.68
CA ASP A 105 -3.09 -32.52 -10.14
C ASP A 105 -2.68 -31.57 -11.27
N LEU A 106 -2.16 -32.12 -12.38
CA LEU A 106 -1.82 -31.35 -13.59
C LEU A 106 -3.08 -30.74 -14.23
N LEU A 107 -4.13 -31.55 -14.43
CA LEU A 107 -5.41 -31.08 -14.98
C LEU A 107 -6.03 -30.00 -14.09
N LYS A 108 -5.95 -30.17 -12.77
CA LYS A 108 -6.49 -29.17 -11.83
C LYS A 108 -5.67 -27.88 -11.84
N ALA A 109 -4.35 -27.98 -11.90
CA ALA A 109 -3.47 -26.81 -11.98
C ALA A 109 -3.71 -26.02 -13.28
N GLU A 110 -3.81 -26.72 -14.42
CA GLU A 110 -4.11 -26.12 -15.72
C GLU A 110 -5.42 -25.32 -15.70
N GLU A 111 -6.49 -25.92 -15.21
CA GLU A 111 -7.80 -25.26 -15.12
C GLU A 111 -7.76 -24.01 -14.24
N LEU A 112 -7.16 -24.12 -13.05
CA LEU A 112 -7.05 -22.99 -12.12
C LEU A 112 -6.17 -21.85 -12.67
N ILE A 113 -5.11 -22.19 -13.41
CA ILE A 113 -4.23 -21.18 -14.03
C ILE A 113 -4.95 -20.49 -15.18
N LYS A 114 -5.69 -21.22 -16.01
CA LYS A 114 -6.53 -20.62 -17.08
C LYS A 114 -7.53 -19.63 -16.48
N GLN A 115 -8.24 -20.02 -15.42
CA GLN A 115 -9.16 -19.13 -14.71
C GLN A 115 -8.46 -17.88 -14.16
N ALA A 116 -7.28 -18.05 -13.54
CA ALA A 116 -6.49 -16.92 -13.03
C ALA A 116 -6.01 -15.98 -14.15
N MET A 117 -5.70 -16.50 -15.35
CA MET A 117 -5.23 -15.72 -16.49
C MET A 117 -6.37 -15.03 -17.28
N ILE A 118 -7.56 -15.63 -17.36
CA ILE A 118 -8.73 -15.08 -18.08
C ILE A 118 -9.27 -13.80 -17.43
N SER A 119 -9.07 -13.61 -16.12
CA SER A 119 -9.45 -12.38 -15.39
C SER A 119 -8.84 -11.06 -15.91
N ILE A 120 -8.06 -11.10 -17.00
CA ILE A 120 -7.31 -9.98 -17.60
C ILE A 120 -7.83 -9.60 -19.01
N SER A 121 -8.56 -10.46 -19.74
CA SER A 121 -8.89 -10.18 -21.15
C SER A 121 -10.08 -9.23 -21.40
N ASP A 122 -10.82 -8.82 -20.36
CA ASP A 122 -11.98 -7.93 -20.48
C ASP A 122 -11.71 -6.46 -20.08
N SER A 123 -10.44 -6.04 -19.98
CA SER A 123 -10.09 -4.62 -19.88
C SER A 123 -9.60 -4.11 -21.23
N PRO A 124 -10.34 -3.24 -21.94
CA PRO A 124 -9.94 -2.77 -23.26
C PRO A 124 -8.65 -1.95 -23.17
N ILE A 125 -7.76 -2.25 -24.11
CA ILE A 125 -6.49 -1.58 -24.38
C ILE A 125 -6.77 -0.09 -24.61
N ALA A 126 -6.29 0.77 -23.69
CA ALA A 126 -6.34 2.21 -23.88
C ALA A 126 -5.32 2.63 -24.96
N GLU A 127 -5.82 3.11 -26.10
CA GLU A 127 -5.02 3.80 -27.11
C GLU A 127 -4.41 5.11 -26.58
N PRO A 128 -3.33 5.62 -27.21
CA PRO A 128 -2.61 6.79 -26.72
C PRO A 128 -3.47 8.06 -26.82
N LEU A 129 -3.51 8.82 -25.73
CA LEU A 129 -4.20 10.09 -25.60
C LEU A 129 -3.71 11.13 -26.63
N SER A 130 -4.52 11.35 -27.67
CA SER A 130 -4.49 12.60 -28.45
C SER A 130 -5.67 13.49 -28.06
N ARG A 131 -5.32 14.73 -27.70
CA ARG A 131 -6.15 15.93 -27.44
C ARG A 131 -7.65 15.81 -27.77
N ARG A 132 -8.51 16.08 -26.78
CA ARG A 132 -9.51 17.17 -26.82
C ARG A 132 -10.21 17.37 -25.47
N ARG A 133 -10.41 18.65 -25.12
CA ARG A 133 -11.36 19.12 -24.09
C ARG A 133 -12.79 19.01 -24.63
N ILE A 134 -13.74 18.75 -23.74
CA ILE A 134 -14.96 19.55 -23.43
C ILE A 134 -15.91 18.61 -22.65
N GLY A 135 -16.50 19.15 -21.58
CA GLY A 135 -17.05 18.39 -20.46
C GLY A 135 -18.45 17.81 -20.61
N MET A 136 -18.85 17.05 -19.59
CA MET A 136 -20.21 16.89 -19.09
C MET A 136 -20.18 16.22 -17.70
N LYS A 137 -21.31 16.33 -16.99
CA LYS A 137 -21.58 16.20 -15.54
C LYS A 137 -21.15 14.87 -14.86
N PRO A 138 -21.02 14.86 -13.52
CA PRO A 138 -20.72 13.65 -12.77
C PRO A 138 -21.98 12.82 -12.56
N ASP A 139 -22.00 11.59 -13.09
CA ASP A 139 -22.90 10.55 -12.64
C ASP A 139 -22.27 9.78 -11.48
N VAL A 140 -23.09 9.60 -10.46
CA VAL A 140 -22.87 8.83 -9.25
C VAL A 140 -22.93 7.35 -9.60
N HIS A 141 -21.80 6.64 -9.54
CA HIS A 141 -21.83 5.19 -9.30
C HIS A 141 -20.63 4.73 -8.48
N SER A 142 -20.99 4.05 -7.39
CA SER A 142 -20.22 3.17 -6.51
C SER A 142 -19.09 2.41 -7.20
N GLU A 143 -17.86 2.68 -6.81
CA GLU A 143 -16.73 1.76 -7.02
C GLU A 143 -16.58 0.86 -5.80
N SER A 144 -16.79 -0.44 -6.00
CA SER A 144 -16.44 -1.50 -5.07
C SER A 144 -14.90 -1.59 -4.93
N PRO A 145 -14.36 -1.95 -3.75
CA PRO A 145 -12.91 -1.95 -3.54
C PRO A 145 -12.31 -3.19 -4.18
N SER A 146 -11.54 -3.01 -5.26
CA SER A 146 -10.61 -4.04 -5.75
C SER A 146 -9.36 -4.05 -4.86
N GLU A 147 -9.02 -5.23 -4.35
CA GLU A 147 -7.89 -5.54 -3.47
C GLU A 147 -6.56 -5.03 -4.06
N LYS A 148 -6.06 -3.88 -3.58
CA LYS A 148 -4.74 -3.34 -3.95
C LYS A 148 -3.71 -3.75 -2.91
N ALA A 149 -2.84 -4.68 -3.29
CA ALA A 149 -1.60 -4.96 -2.58
C ALA A 149 -0.84 -3.66 -2.32
N VAL A 150 -0.50 -3.39 -1.05
CA VAL A 150 0.34 -2.26 -0.68
C VAL A 150 1.67 -2.29 -1.46
N ASP A 151 2.02 -1.16 -2.06
CA ASP A 151 3.19 -0.98 -2.92
C ASP A 151 4.50 -1.20 -2.14
N CYS A 152 5.29 -2.22 -2.50
CA CYS A 152 6.56 -2.54 -1.86
C CYS A 152 7.57 -1.38 -1.93
N ASP A 153 7.49 -0.54 -2.96
CA ASP A 153 8.35 0.63 -3.10
C ASP A 153 8.03 1.67 -2.02
N LEU A 154 6.76 1.76 -1.63
CA LEU A 154 6.29 2.67 -0.58
C LEU A 154 6.77 2.25 0.82
N ILE A 155 6.79 0.95 1.11
CA ILE A 155 7.36 0.45 2.38
C ILE A 155 8.87 0.70 2.39
N THR A 156 9.54 0.53 1.26
CA THR A 156 10.97 0.78 1.13
C THR A 156 11.32 2.25 1.33
N SER A 157 10.54 3.20 0.78
CA SER A 157 10.74 4.63 1.01
C SER A 157 10.55 5.02 2.48
N VAL A 158 9.59 4.42 3.19
CA VAL A 158 9.44 4.61 4.65
C VAL A 158 10.73 4.21 5.38
N LEU A 159 11.29 3.03 5.08
CA LEU A 159 12.47 2.52 5.77
C LEU A 159 13.76 3.27 5.41
N ARG A 160 13.85 3.85 4.20
CA ARG A 160 15.01 4.63 3.76
C ARG A 160 15.14 6.01 4.39
N GLY A 161 14.19 6.41 5.23
CA GLY A 161 14.21 7.75 5.80
C GLY A 161 13.58 8.81 4.89
N GLU A 162 12.90 8.42 3.81
CA GLU A 162 12.32 9.37 2.88
C GLU A 162 11.16 10.14 3.53
N LYS A 163 10.88 11.33 3.01
CA LYS A 163 9.74 12.13 3.43
C LYS A 163 8.45 11.46 2.96
N LEU A 164 7.49 11.31 3.86
CA LEU A 164 6.23 10.65 3.51
C LEU A 164 5.36 11.55 2.61
N SER A 165 4.95 10.98 1.48
CA SER A 165 4.04 11.59 0.50
C SER A 165 2.57 11.28 0.76
N ASP A 166 1.66 11.91 0.00
CA ASP A 166 0.22 11.63 0.02
C ASP A 166 -0.13 10.15 -0.10
N LYS A 167 0.63 9.38 -0.90
CA LYS A 167 0.39 7.93 -1.05
C LYS A 167 0.54 7.19 0.28
N HIS A 168 1.54 7.56 1.07
CA HIS A 168 1.77 7.00 2.40
C HIS A 168 0.60 7.33 3.33
N MET A 169 0.19 8.60 3.36
CA MET A 169 -0.90 9.07 4.21
C MET A 169 -2.25 8.45 3.81
N TYR A 170 -2.50 8.32 2.51
CA TYR A 170 -3.70 7.67 1.98
C TYR A 170 -3.78 6.21 2.43
N LEU A 171 -2.71 5.42 2.27
CA LEU A 171 -2.73 4.02 2.68
C LEU A 171 -2.82 3.84 4.19
N ALA A 172 -2.06 4.62 4.96
CA ALA A 172 -2.09 4.51 6.42
C ALA A 172 -3.46 4.88 7.01
N GLN A 173 -4.09 5.95 6.52
CA GLN A 173 -5.47 6.29 6.89
C GLN A 173 -6.46 5.21 6.46
N GLY A 174 -6.29 4.63 5.25
CA GLY A 174 -7.15 3.54 4.77
C GLY A 174 -7.09 2.29 5.65
N ILE A 175 -5.89 1.88 6.08
CA ILE A 175 -5.70 0.75 7.00
C ILE A 175 -6.44 0.98 8.32
N LEU A 176 -6.35 2.18 8.89
CA LEU A 176 -7.04 2.53 10.14
C LEU A 176 -8.55 2.66 9.94
N LYS A 177 -9.01 3.21 8.81
CA LYS A 177 -10.43 3.28 8.45
C LYS A 177 -11.05 1.89 8.30
N ASN A 178 -10.30 0.93 7.78
CA ASN A 178 -10.74 -0.47 7.68
C ASN A 178 -10.84 -1.15 9.06
N GLN A 179 -9.90 -0.87 9.96
CA GLN A 179 -9.93 -1.41 11.33
C GLN A 179 -10.98 -0.75 12.22
N PHE A 180 -11.29 0.52 11.96
CA PHE A 180 -12.23 1.33 12.74
C PHE A 180 -13.26 1.99 11.80
N PRO A 181 -14.21 1.23 11.22
CA PRO A 181 -15.16 1.73 10.23
C PRO A 181 -16.04 2.88 10.73
N ASP A 182 -16.33 2.92 12.03
CA ASP A 182 -17.19 3.91 12.67
C ASP A 182 -16.54 5.30 12.78
N LEU A 183 -15.21 5.40 12.68
CA LEU A 183 -14.50 6.68 12.72
C LEU A 183 -14.81 7.49 11.47
N LYS A 184 -15.12 8.77 11.65
CA LYS A 184 -15.45 9.68 10.55
C LYS A 184 -14.19 10.43 10.09
N GLY A 185 -14.21 10.96 8.87
CA GLY A 185 -13.03 11.57 8.25
C GLY A 185 -12.15 10.54 7.55
N LEU A 186 -10.84 10.58 7.79
CA LEU A 186 -9.81 9.78 7.11
C LEU A 186 -9.93 9.79 5.59
N GLN A 187 -10.35 10.93 5.04
CA GLN A 187 -10.48 11.15 3.61
C GLN A 187 -9.11 11.12 2.94
N SER A 188 -9.10 10.75 1.66
CA SER A 188 -7.88 10.77 0.86
C SER A 188 -7.24 12.16 0.88
N THR A 189 -5.96 12.24 1.23
CA THR A 189 -5.23 13.51 1.28
C THR A 189 -5.12 14.16 -0.10
N LEU A 190 -5.21 13.36 -1.17
CA LEU A 190 -5.26 13.83 -2.57
C LEU A 190 -6.48 14.73 -2.86
N LEU A 191 -7.56 14.63 -2.07
CA LEU A 191 -8.73 15.51 -2.19
C LEU A 191 -8.48 16.91 -1.62
N GLN A 192 -7.51 17.05 -0.70
CA GLN A 192 -7.16 18.33 -0.08
C GLN A 192 -6.51 19.27 -1.09
N GLY A 193 -5.53 18.78 -1.85
CA GLY A 193 -4.90 19.54 -2.93
C GLY A 193 -5.85 19.93 -4.07
N ARG A 194 -7.00 19.26 -4.19
CA ARG A 194 -8.07 19.59 -5.16
C ARG A 194 -9.19 20.44 -4.57
N ARG A 195 -9.14 20.80 -3.28
CA ARG A 195 -10.22 21.47 -2.51
C ARG A 195 -11.56 20.72 -2.55
N GLN A 196 -11.51 19.42 -2.82
CA GLN A 196 -12.66 18.51 -2.94
C GLN A 196 -12.94 17.75 -1.65
N VAL A 197 -12.32 18.14 -0.55
CA VAL A 197 -12.61 17.59 0.77
C VAL A 197 -14.09 17.80 1.07
N VAL A 198 -14.77 16.71 1.44
CA VAL A 198 -16.18 16.71 1.79
C VAL A 198 -16.29 17.08 3.27
N SER A 199 -17.20 17.99 3.60
CA SER A 199 -17.48 18.32 5.00
C SER A 199 -18.08 17.10 5.69
N ILE A 200 -17.68 16.87 6.93
CA ILE A 200 -18.23 15.77 7.73
C ILE A 200 -19.57 16.21 8.30
N ASP A 201 -20.54 15.30 8.32
CA ASP A 201 -21.87 15.60 8.85
C ASP A 201 -21.74 16.16 10.29
N PRO A 202 -22.40 17.30 10.61
CA PRO A 202 -22.32 17.89 11.95
C PRO A 202 -22.78 16.95 13.06
N THR A 203 -23.67 15.99 12.77
CA THR A 203 -24.15 14.99 13.73
C THR A 203 -23.08 13.94 14.07
N ASP A 204 -22.08 13.80 13.21
CA ASP A 204 -20.97 12.84 13.30
C ASP A 204 -19.65 13.51 13.75
N CYS A 205 -19.66 14.81 14.02
CA CYS A 205 -18.44 15.60 14.20
C CYS A 205 -17.68 15.27 15.49
N CYS A 206 -18.27 14.57 16.46
CA CYS A 206 -17.61 14.24 17.74
C CYS A 206 -16.66 13.03 17.67
N ASN A 207 -16.65 12.30 16.55
CA ASN A 207 -15.84 11.09 16.35
C ASN A 207 -15.05 11.13 15.03
N CYS A 208 -14.44 12.28 14.73
CA CYS A 208 -13.70 12.49 13.49
C CYS A 208 -12.19 12.63 13.72
N LEU A 209 -11.43 11.98 12.83
CA LEU A 209 -10.00 12.14 12.66
C LEU A 209 -9.64 12.41 11.20
N GLN A 210 -8.68 13.30 10.97
CA GLN A 210 -8.18 13.57 9.62
C GLN A 210 -6.70 13.97 9.65
N VAL A 211 -5.89 13.31 8.82
CA VAL A 211 -4.54 13.80 8.49
C VAL A 211 -4.65 14.88 7.43
N ILE A 212 -4.04 16.03 7.67
CA ILE A 212 -4.13 17.23 6.81
C ILE A 212 -2.75 17.59 6.28
N ASN A 213 -2.68 17.85 4.96
CA ASN A 213 -1.52 18.48 4.34
C ASN A 213 -1.60 19.99 4.60
N SER A 214 -0.79 20.46 5.52
CA SER A 214 -0.62 21.85 5.88
C SER A 214 0.55 22.46 5.09
N ARG A 215 0.42 23.73 4.67
CA ARG A 215 1.49 24.49 3.99
C ARG A 215 2.10 23.74 2.79
N GLU A 216 1.28 22.97 2.09
CA GLU A 216 1.60 22.14 0.91
C GLU A 216 2.67 21.05 1.09
N ASN A 217 3.31 20.96 2.25
CA ASN A 217 4.47 20.11 2.46
C ASN A 217 4.67 19.69 3.92
N HIS A 218 3.64 19.76 4.74
CA HIS A 218 3.67 19.42 6.15
C HIS A 218 2.45 18.60 6.54
N TRP A 219 2.62 17.61 7.40
CA TRP A 219 1.54 16.72 7.84
C TRP A 219 1.18 17.03 9.28
N ILE A 220 -0.11 17.21 9.53
CA ILE A 220 -0.68 17.38 10.86
C ILE A 220 -1.86 16.44 11.05
N LEU A 221 -2.25 16.22 12.31
CA LEU A 221 -3.48 15.51 12.66
C LEU A 221 -4.49 16.47 13.27
N ALA A 222 -5.72 16.43 12.76
CA ALA A 222 -6.89 17.06 13.37
C ALA A 222 -7.82 15.98 13.95
N SER A 223 -8.30 16.20 15.18
CA SER A 223 -9.15 15.27 15.92
C SER A 223 -10.24 15.99 16.68
N SER A 224 -11.48 15.54 16.52
CA SER A 224 -12.59 15.92 17.41
C SER A 224 -12.97 14.82 18.41
N VAL A 225 -12.35 13.64 18.30
CA VAL A 225 -12.60 12.49 19.19
C VAL A 225 -12.39 12.89 20.65
N GLY A 226 -13.44 12.72 21.47
CA GLY A 226 -13.39 13.01 22.90
C GLY A 226 -13.29 14.51 23.26
N CYS A 227 -13.48 15.42 22.29
CA CYS A 227 -13.24 16.86 22.47
C CYS A 227 -14.52 17.70 22.52
N GLY A 228 -15.71 17.07 22.55
CA GLY A 228 -17.00 17.76 22.55
C GLY A 228 -17.20 18.56 21.25
N ASN A 229 -17.25 19.89 21.36
CA ASN A 229 -17.42 20.82 20.24
C ASN A 229 -16.10 21.45 19.77
N LYS A 230 -14.95 20.84 20.07
CA LYS A 230 -13.61 21.32 19.70
C LYS A 230 -12.91 20.39 18.72
N VAL A 231 -11.92 20.94 18.01
CA VAL A 231 -10.97 20.16 17.21
C VAL A 231 -9.56 20.39 17.73
N ASN A 232 -8.94 19.32 18.20
CA ASN A 232 -7.56 19.28 18.63
C ASN A 232 -6.63 19.08 17.44
N ILE A 233 -5.56 19.87 17.39
CA ILE A 233 -4.51 19.79 16.38
C ILE A 233 -3.23 19.28 17.02
N TYR A 234 -2.64 18.25 16.42
CA TYR A 234 -1.35 17.71 16.77
C TYR A 234 -0.35 17.99 15.65
N ASP A 235 0.67 18.79 15.98
CA ASP A 235 1.67 19.25 15.03
C ASP A 235 3.08 19.12 15.63
N SER A 236 3.87 18.23 15.05
CA SER A 236 5.23 17.92 15.47
C SER A 236 6.27 18.98 15.06
N VAL A 237 5.88 19.99 14.29
CA VAL A 237 6.75 21.08 13.81
C VAL A 237 6.27 22.40 14.36
N PHE A 238 5.10 22.90 13.95
CA PHE A 238 4.63 24.24 14.29
C PHE A 238 3.76 24.25 15.54
N SER A 239 3.70 25.39 16.21
CA SER A 239 2.83 25.59 17.38
C SER A 239 1.57 26.39 17.03
N GLN A 240 1.39 26.75 15.75
CA GLN A 240 0.25 27.51 15.24
C GLN A 240 -0.05 27.09 13.80
N LEU A 241 -1.32 27.08 13.44
CA LEU A 241 -1.78 26.92 12.05
C LEU A 241 -1.57 28.21 11.26
N ASP A 242 -1.34 28.06 9.96
CA ASP A 242 -1.55 29.15 9.01
C ASP A 242 -3.03 29.27 8.63
N GLU A 243 -3.40 30.39 8.01
CA GLU A 243 -4.80 30.71 7.75
C GLU A 243 -5.44 29.73 6.76
N GLU A 244 -4.70 29.25 5.75
CA GLU A 244 -5.21 28.27 4.79
C GLU A 244 -5.53 26.93 5.46
N THR A 245 -4.61 26.40 6.28
CA THR A 245 -4.87 25.14 6.99
C THR A 245 -6.04 25.31 7.97
N LYS A 246 -6.15 26.46 8.62
CA LYS A 246 -7.27 26.77 9.51
C LYS A 246 -8.61 26.71 8.77
N GLN A 247 -8.70 27.30 7.58
CA GLN A 247 -9.89 27.25 6.74
C GLN A 247 -10.23 25.82 6.32
N VAL A 248 -9.23 25.00 5.99
CA VAL A 248 -9.43 23.57 5.69
C VAL A 248 -10.03 22.85 6.89
N VAL A 249 -9.50 23.04 8.10
CA VAL A 249 -10.04 22.44 9.33
C VAL A 249 -11.48 22.88 9.58
N CYS A 250 -11.76 24.19 9.54
CA CYS A 250 -13.11 24.73 9.75
C CYS A 250 -14.12 24.13 8.78
N LYS A 251 -13.77 24.05 7.49
CA LYS A 251 -14.64 23.47 6.45
C LYS A 251 -14.89 21.98 6.68
N LEU A 252 -13.85 21.24 7.04
CA LEU A 252 -13.89 19.78 7.14
C LEU A 252 -14.71 19.33 8.36
N PHE A 253 -14.49 19.98 9.50
CA PHE A 253 -15.14 19.67 10.77
C PHE A 253 -16.42 20.50 11.01
N GLN A 254 -16.76 21.42 10.10
CA GLN A 254 -17.89 22.34 10.22
C GLN A 254 -17.90 23.11 11.56
N ILE A 255 -16.75 23.70 11.87
CA ILE A 255 -16.49 24.30 13.18
C ILE A 255 -15.97 25.74 13.05
N ASP A 256 -16.28 26.58 14.03
CA ASP A 256 -15.70 27.91 14.10
C ASP A 256 -14.20 27.88 14.44
N PRO A 257 -13.41 28.81 13.86
CA PRO A 257 -12.00 28.97 14.14
C PRO A 257 -11.62 29.06 15.63
N ILE A 258 -12.52 29.54 16.48
CA ILE A 258 -12.31 29.70 17.93
C ILE A 258 -12.29 28.37 18.69
N ASN A 259 -12.88 27.33 18.13
CA ASN A 259 -12.94 26.00 18.73
C ASN A 259 -11.80 25.07 18.25
N ILE A 260 -10.84 25.60 17.50
CA ILE A 260 -9.61 24.88 17.14
C ILE A 260 -8.59 25.06 18.27
N GLU A 261 -8.06 23.95 18.79
CA GLU A 261 -7.10 23.92 19.89
C GLU A 261 -5.79 23.26 19.46
N MET A 262 -4.67 23.97 19.52
CA MET A 262 -3.35 23.38 19.35
C MET A 262 -2.95 22.62 20.61
N LYS A 263 -2.71 21.31 20.51
CA LYS A 263 -2.24 20.51 21.65
C LYS A 263 -0.73 20.63 21.81
N THR A 264 -0.27 20.63 23.06
CA THR A 264 1.14 20.38 23.37
C THR A 264 1.49 18.97 22.92
N PHE A 265 2.32 18.87 21.90
CA PHE A 265 2.63 17.62 21.22
C PHE A 265 4.14 17.52 20.98
N GLN A 266 4.67 16.30 21.05
CA GLN A 266 6.10 16.06 20.91
C GLN A 266 6.62 16.61 19.58
N LYS A 267 7.70 17.38 19.64
CA LYS A 267 8.35 17.92 18.44
C LYS A 267 9.25 16.87 17.81
N GLN A 268 9.21 16.81 16.49
CA GLN A 268 10.09 15.94 15.72
C GLN A 268 11.53 16.46 15.73
N VAL A 269 12.48 15.55 15.58
CA VAL A 269 13.87 15.86 15.28
C VAL A 269 14.09 15.67 13.78
N GLY A 270 14.54 16.71 13.07
CA GLY A 270 14.72 16.68 11.61
C GLY A 270 13.48 17.11 10.82
N GLY A 271 13.56 17.07 9.48
CA GLY A 271 12.56 17.69 8.58
C GLY A 271 11.59 16.74 7.89
N THR A 272 11.74 15.43 8.07
CA THR A 272 11.07 14.39 7.26
C THR A 272 9.98 13.62 8.00
N GLU A 273 9.82 13.84 9.31
CA GLU A 273 9.05 12.95 10.19
C GLU A 273 7.61 13.40 10.49
N CYS A 274 7.16 14.54 9.97
CA CYS A 274 5.82 15.06 10.28
C CYS A 274 4.70 14.08 9.92
N GLY A 275 4.88 13.32 8.84
CA GLY A 275 3.97 12.25 8.46
C GLY A 275 3.94 11.10 9.47
N LEU A 276 5.10 10.70 10.01
CA LEU A 276 5.15 9.64 11.02
C LEU A 276 4.47 10.05 12.31
N PHE A 277 4.75 11.26 12.79
CA PHE A 277 4.11 11.79 13.99
C PHE A 277 2.59 11.90 13.82
N SER A 278 2.13 12.35 12.64
CA SER A 278 0.69 12.43 12.34
C SER A 278 0.02 11.06 12.36
N ILE A 279 0.61 10.04 11.73
CA ILE A 279 0.06 8.68 11.71
C ILE A 279 0.14 7.99 13.08
N THR A 280 1.21 8.25 13.83
CA THR A 280 1.40 7.64 15.16
C THR A 280 0.45 8.26 16.19
N ALA A 281 0.25 9.58 16.16
CA ALA A 281 -0.79 10.24 16.94
C ALA A 281 -2.19 9.77 16.55
N LEU A 282 -2.45 9.61 15.24
CA LEU A 282 -3.71 9.09 14.75
C LEU A 282 -3.97 7.69 15.33
N THR A 283 -2.97 6.81 15.24
CA THR A 283 -3.01 5.46 15.81
C THR A 283 -3.30 5.51 17.31
N ALA A 284 -2.58 6.35 18.06
CA ALA A 284 -2.77 6.46 19.50
C ALA A 284 -4.24 6.82 19.85
N ILE A 285 -4.84 7.80 19.17
CA ILE A 285 -6.23 8.20 19.42
C ILE A 285 -7.22 7.07 19.14
N VAL A 286 -7.06 6.33 18.03
CA VAL A 286 -8.00 5.23 17.72
C VAL A 286 -7.92 4.08 18.73
N PHE A 287 -6.75 3.88 19.34
CA PHE A 287 -6.57 2.95 20.46
C PHE A 287 -6.84 3.58 21.83
N SER A 288 -7.57 4.72 21.86
CA SER A 288 -7.99 5.42 23.07
C SER A 288 -6.85 5.91 23.96
N GLN A 289 -5.71 6.26 23.36
CA GLN A 289 -4.57 6.87 24.03
C GLN A 289 -4.47 8.36 23.68
N ASP A 290 -4.01 9.19 24.63
CA ASP A 290 -3.79 10.63 24.41
C ASP A 290 -2.38 10.87 23.85
N PRO A 291 -2.22 11.33 22.60
CA PRO A 291 -0.91 11.55 22.00
C PRO A 291 -0.04 12.57 22.76
N SER A 292 -0.65 13.48 23.52
CA SER A 292 0.05 14.49 24.31
C SER A 292 0.76 13.89 25.53
N LYS A 293 0.39 12.67 25.92
CA LYS A 293 0.91 11.96 27.10
C LYS A 293 1.88 10.83 26.74
N ILE A 294 2.13 10.60 25.45
CA ILE A 294 3.03 9.56 24.95
C ILE A 294 4.34 10.20 24.53
N ALA A 295 5.46 9.62 24.96
CA ALA A 295 6.78 9.92 24.42
C ALA A 295 7.08 8.97 23.25
N PHE A 296 6.81 9.40 22.02
CA PHE A 296 7.03 8.61 20.82
C PHE A 296 8.52 8.40 20.55
N SER A 297 8.91 7.14 20.39
CA SER A 297 10.25 6.74 19.97
C SER A 297 10.43 6.96 18.47
N GLN A 298 10.96 8.11 18.06
CA GLN A 298 11.08 8.49 16.65
C GLN A 298 11.87 7.49 15.80
N GLU A 299 12.91 6.89 16.36
CA GLU A 299 13.70 5.84 15.70
C GLU A 299 12.89 4.59 15.36
N LYS A 300 11.84 4.28 16.13
CA LYS A 300 10.98 3.09 15.93
C LYS A 300 9.77 3.38 15.03
N MET A 301 9.42 4.65 14.81
CA MET A 301 8.19 5.00 14.09
C MET A 301 8.19 4.55 12.62
N ARG A 302 9.36 4.50 11.97
CA ARG A 302 9.49 4.01 10.58
C ARG A 302 9.26 2.51 10.49
N ASP A 303 9.89 1.75 11.37
CA ASP A 303 9.68 0.30 11.44
C ASP A 303 8.24 -0.04 11.82
N TYR A 304 7.66 0.72 12.74
CA TYR A 304 6.24 0.64 13.09
C TYR A 304 5.36 0.86 11.85
N LEU A 305 5.49 2.00 11.15
CA LEU A 305 4.67 2.29 9.98
C LEU A 305 4.87 1.26 8.86
N ALA A 306 6.12 0.85 8.59
CA ALA A 306 6.42 -0.19 7.62
C ALA A 306 5.74 -1.51 7.97
N THR A 307 5.72 -1.88 9.26
CA THR A 307 5.02 -3.07 9.76
C THR A 307 3.51 -2.94 9.55
N CYS A 308 2.93 -1.77 9.83
CA CYS A 308 1.51 -1.54 9.62
C CYS A 308 1.10 -1.64 8.15
N LEU A 309 1.89 -1.02 7.27
CA LEU A 309 1.70 -1.07 5.82
C LEU A 309 1.84 -2.50 5.28
N ARG A 310 2.81 -3.29 5.78
CA ARG A 310 3.00 -4.69 5.38
C ARG A 310 1.83 -5.59 5.78
N ASN A 311 1.33 -5.39 7.01
CA ASN A 311 0.30 -6.24 7.59
C ASN A 311 -1.12 -5.77 7.25
N GLU A 312 -1.24 -4.61 6.59
CA GLU A 312 -2.51 -3.89 6.40
C GLU A 312 -3.29 -3.74 7.73
N HIS A 313 -2.55 -3.59 8.82
CA HIS A 313 -3.08 -3.59 10.18
C HIS A 313 -2.19 -2.75 11.10
N CYS A 314 -2.80 -1.86 11.90
CA CYS A 314 -2.08 -1.00 12.84
C CYS A 314 -2.21 -1.58 14.24
N PHE A 315 -1.17 -1.39 15.05
CA PHE A 315 -1.13 -1.91 16.41
C PHE A 315 -1.16 -0.76 17.41
N PRO A 316 -1.59 -0.98 18.67
CA PRO A 316 -1.46 0.03 19.72
C PRO A 316 0.00 0.49 19.85
N ILE A 317 0.19 1.77 20.17
CA ILE A 317 1.53 2.30 20.43
C ILE A 317 1.95 1.88 21.85
N TYR A 318 3.08 1.20 21.93
CA TYR A 318 3.76 0.83 23.18
C TYR A 318 5.10 1.56 23.24
N ASN A 319 5.45 2.10 24.42
CA ASN A 319 6.74 2.75 24.65
C ASN A 319 7.80 1.71 25.03
#